data_AF-A0A4Q5T814-F1
#
_entry.id   AF-A0A4Q5T814-F1
#
_cell.length_a   1.000
_cell.length_b   1.000
_cell.length_c   1.000
_cell.angle_alpha   90.00
_cell.angle_beta   90.00
_cell.angle_gamma   90.00
#
_symmetry.space_group_name_H-M   'P 1'
#
loop_
_entity.id
_entity.type
_entity.pdbx_description
1 polymer ?
#
loop_
_entity_poly.entity_id
_entity_poly.type
_entity_poly.pdbx_seq_one_letter_code
_entity_poly.pdbx_strand_id
1 'polypeptide(L)'
;MSELLHPNASLVLNIMHIQLADGGAYNALLNSVDNSKGTFSNNGQTVTWKAVDMRQVLGTMYNKYTQFNLRISQGSFITGGVAQVGTDFGGGIISIRLQGCELVNQTYNHLLGVCTDISPAAAFALSNTTANAPSIINIIGPNLISFRKPNNGFCDITLDWSTLESATGKIAQTIGHWAFLCDIFPILESEIN
;
A
#
# COMPACT_ATOMS: atom_id res chain seq x y z
N MET A 1 20.77 15.75 3.89
CA MET A 1 21.75 15.03 4.73
C MET A 1 21.19 13.62 4.93
N SER A 2 22.03 12.60 4.82
CA SER A 2 21.77 11.31 4.18
C SER A 2 20.72 10.40 4.86
N GLU A 3 19.67 10.02 4.13
CA GLU A 3 18.73 8.93 4.48
C GLU A 3 19.45 7.57 4.69
N LEU A 4 20.71 7.43 4.23
CA LEU A 4 21.54 6.23 4.38
C LEU A 4 22.38 6.18 5.68
N LEU A 5 22.41 7.24 6.50
CA LEU A 5 23.19 7.27 7.74
C LEU A 5 22.41 6.76 8.96
N HIS A 6 21.11 6.56 8.82
CA HIS A 6 20.23 6.13 9.90
C HIS A 6 19.71 4.71 9.64
N PRO A 7 19.43 3.93 10.70
CA PRO A 7 18.86 2.59 10.53
C PRO A 7 17.53 2.68 9.76
N ASN A 8 17.37 1.78 8.80
CA ASN A 8 16.18 1.66 7.98
C ASN A 8 15.66 0.22 8.02
N ALA A 9 14.36 0.07 7.87
CA ALA A 9 13.68 -1.19 7.63
C ALA A 9 13.08 -1.18 6.23
N SER A 10 12.92 -2.36 5.65
CA SER A 10 12.22 -2.52 4.37
C SER A 10 11.10 -3.54 4.54
N LEU A 11 9.95 -3.26 3.94
CA LEU A 11 8.75 -4.07 3.98
C LEU A 11 8.25 -4.27 2.56
N VAL A 12 7.98 -5.53 2.18
CA VAL A 12 7.34 -5.84 0.91
C VAL A 12 5.88 -6.17 1.13
N LEU A 13 5.01 -5.30 0.63
CA LEU A 13 3.56 -5.52 0.63
C LEU A 13 3.17 -6.15 -0.69
N ASN A 14 2.81 -7.44 -0.66
CA ASN A 14 2.36 -8.18 -1.82
C ASN A 14 1.11 -9.01 -1.51
N ILE A 15 0.34 -9.31 -2.56
CA ILE A 15 -0.93 -10.01 -2.43
C ILE A 15 -0.78 -11.55 -2.43
N MET A 16 0.38 -12.09 -2.83
CA MET A 16 0.59 -13.54 -2.91
C MET A 16 0.46 -14.23 -1.55
N HIS A 17 1.02 -13.63 -0.50
CA HIS A 17 0.98 -14.23 0.84
C HIS A 17 -0.43 -14.29 1.42
N ILE A 18 -1.29 -13.32 1.09
CA ILE A 18 -2.69 -13.38 1.50
C ILE A 18 -3.38 -14.46 0.68
N GLN A 19 -3.21 -14.56 -0.65
CA GLN A 19 -3.91 -15.59 -1.45
C GLN A 19 -3.65 -17.04 -1.00
N LEU A 20 -2.43 -17.35 -0.58
CA LEU A 20 -1.99 -18.70 -0.25
C LEU A 20 -2.01 -19.01 1.25
N ALA A 21 -2.40 -18.06 2.09
CA ALA A 21 -2.47 -18.28 3.53
C ALA A 21 -3.48 -19.38 3.89
N ASP A 22 -3.28 -19.98 5.06
CA ASP A 22 -4.08 -21.09 5.59
C ASP A 22 -4.10 -22.34 4.68
N GLY A 23 -3.07 -22.50 3.83
CA GLY A 23 -2.96 -23.61 2.88
C GLY A 23 -3.88 -23.49 1.67
N GLY A 24 -4.43 -22.30 1.43
CA GLY A 24 -5.32 -22.01 0.30
C GLY A 24 -4.65 -22.20 -1.07
N ALA A 25 -5.45 -22.59 -2.05
CA ALA A 25 -5.00 -22.62 -3.44
C ALA A 25 -4.87 -21.20 -3.99
N TYR A 26 -4.02 -21.03 -5.01
CA TYR A 26 -3.89 -19.76 -5.71
C TYR A 26 -5.23 -19.32 -6.31
N ASN A 27 -5.68 -18.13 -5.92
CA ASN A 27 -6.96 -17.60 -6.37
C ASN A 27 -6.83 -16.87 -7.71
N ALA A 28 -7.15 -17.58 -8.80
CA ALA A 28 -7.11 -17.05 -10.16
C ALA A 28 -8.31 -16.15 -10.53
N LEU A 29 -9.38 -16.14 -9.73
CA LEU A 29 -10.65 -15.51 -10.09
C LEU A 29 -10.80 -14.07 -9.56
N LEU A 30 -9.78 -13.50 -8.93
CA LEU A 30 -9.74 -12.12 -8.38
C LEU A 30 -10.95 -11.76 -7.47
N ASN A 31 -11.66 -12.76 -6.94
CA ASN A 31 -12.73 -12.55 -5.98
C ASN A 31 -12.16 -12.18 -4.60
N SER A 32 -13.04 -11.67 -3.74
CA SER A 32 -12.68 -11.31 -2.37
C SER A 32 -12.11 -12.52 -1.62
N VAL A 33 -11.03 -12.30 -0.89
CA VAL A 33 -10.39 -13.30 -0.02
C VAL A 33 -10.37 -12.74 1.39
N ASP A 34 -10.60 -13.58 2.38
CA ASP A 34 -10.45 -13.24 3.78
C ASP A 34 -9.87 -14.44 4.53
N ASN A 35 -8.72 -14.25 5.18
CA ASN A 35 -8.04 -15.31 5.93
C ASN A 35 -7.21 -14.75 7.09
N SER A 36 -6.37 -15.60 7.68
CA SER A 36 -5.55 -15.26 8.84
C SER A 36 -4.46 -14.22 8.58
N LYS A 37 -4.06 -14.00 7.32
CA LYS A 37 -2.98 -13.07 6.93
C LYS A 37 -3.48 -11.77 6.32
N GLY A 38 -4.69 -11.75 5.78
CA GLY A 38 -5.21 -10.53 5.18
C GLY A 38 -6.56 -10.68 4.50
N THR A 39 -6.98 -9.60 3.85
CA THR A 39 -8.20 -9.53 3.04
C THR A 39 -7.94 -8.88 1.68
N PHE A 40 -8.69 -9.34 0.68
CA PHE A 40 -8.98 -8.61 -0.55
C PHE A 40 -10.47 -8.38 -0.61
N SER A 41 -10.89 -7.14 -0.87
CA SER A 41 -12.29 -6.80 -1.11
C SER A 41 -12.40 -5.82 -2.28
N ASN A 42 -13.63 -5.60 -2.77
CA ASN A 42 -13.90 -4.69 -3.88
C ASN A 42 -13.04 -5.00 -5.12
N ASN A 43 -12.95 -6.29 -5.49
CA ASN A 43 -12.11 -6.78 -6.59
C ASN A 43 -10.62 -6.39 -6.47
N GLY A 44 -10.09 -6.40 -5.25
CA GLY A 44 -8.69 -6.09 -4.98
C GLY A 44 -8.38 -4.60 -4.84
N GLN A 45 -9.39 -3.72 -4.86
CA GLN A 45 -9.20 -2.29 -4.59
C GLN A 45 -8.80 -2.03 -3.14
N THR A 46 -9.37 -2.78 -2.19
CA THR A 46 -9.03 -2.62 -0.78
C THR A 46 -8.36 -3.90 -0.30
N VAL A 47 -7.10 -3.75 0.10
CA VAL A 47 -6.23 -4.86 0.53
C VAL A 47 -5.71 -4.59 1.92
N THR A 48 -5.93 -5.54 2.84
CA THR A 48 -5.43 -5.43 4.22
C THR A 48 -4.51 -6.58 4.55
N TRP A 49 -3.32 -6.29 5.09
CA TRP A 49 -2.49 -7.26 5.80
C TRP A 49 -2.84 -7.17 7.29
N LYS A 50 -3.25 -8.29 7.86
CA LYS A 50 -3.71 -8.36 9.25
C LYS A 50 -2.55 -8.64 10.20
N ALA A 51 -2.60 -8.01 11.37
CA ALA A 51 -1.71 -8.27 12.50
C ALA A 51 -0.22 -8.30 12.10
N VAL A 52 0.22 -7.30 11.33
CA VAL A 52 1.62 -7.14 10.95
C VAL A 52 2.45 -6.88 12.21
N ASP A 53 3.43 -7.75 12.47
CA ASP A 53 4.31 -7.65 13.63
C ASP A 53 5.35 -6.54 13.41
N MET A 54 5.07 -5.36 13.95
CA MET A 54 5.94 -4.19 13.79
C MET A 54 7.26 -4.32 14.55
N ARG A 55 7.36 -5.25 15.52
CA ARG A 55 8.64 -5.54 16.19
C ARG A 55 9.59 -6.23 15.23
N GLN A 56 9.07 -7.12 14.38
CA GLN A 56 9.86 -7.78 13.34
C GLN A 56 10.18 -6.84 12.19
N VAL A 57 9.20 -6.04 11.74
CA VAL A 57 9.39 -5.09 10.64
C VAL A 57 10.44 -4.04 11.00
N LEU A 58 10.30 -3.39 12.16
CA LEU A 58 11.19 -2.29 12.55
C LEU A 58 12.47 -2.76 13.25
N GLY A 59 12.51 -4.02 13.69
CA GLY A 59 13.64 -4.62 14.40
C GLY A 59 14.04 -3.80 15.62
N THR A 60 15.34 -3.48 15.73
CA THR A 60 15.88 -2.73 16.87
C THR A 60 15.32 -1.30 16.97
N MET A 61 14.83 -0.73 15.88
CA MET A 61 14.25 0.62 15.89
C MET A 61 12.94 0.69 16.66
N TYR A 62 12.19 -0.42 16.73
CA TYR A 62 10.92 -0.49 17.45
C TYR A 62 11.07 -0.03 18.91
N ASN A 63 12.18 -0.40 19.56
CA ASN A 63 12.44 -0.04 20.96
C ASN A 63 13.11 1.32 21.14
N LYS A 64 13.60 1.94 20.06
CA LYS A 64 14.35 3.21 20.12
C LYS A 64 13.50 4.42 19.76
N TYR A 65 12.54 4.28 18.87
CA TYR A 65 11.75 5.39 18.35
C TYR A 65 10.26 5.14 18.56
N THR A 66 9.49 6.22 18.65
CA THR A 66 8.02 6.17 18.76
C THR A 66 7.31 6.47 17.45
N GLN A 67 7.96 7.16 16.51
CA GLN A 67 7.37 7.58 15.25
C GLN A 67 8.28 7.26 14.08
N PHE A 68 7.67 6.95 12.94
CA PHE A 68 8.35 6.49 11.74
C PHE A 68 7.73 7.12 10.50
N ASN A 69 8.55 7.24 9.47
CA ASN A 69 8.13 7.54 8.13
C ASN A 69 8.17 6.27 7.29
N LEU A 70 7.13 6.05 6.49
CA LEU A 70 7.05 5.03 5.47
C LEU A 70 7.05 5.72 4.10
N ARG A 71 7.89 5.22 3.20
CA ARG A 71 7.97 5.65 1.81
C ARG A 71 7.77 4.44 0.90
N ILE A 72 6.85 4.52 -0.06
CA ILE A 72 6.75 3.48 -1.11
C ILE A 72 7.87 3.74 -2.12
N SER A 73 8.97 3.01 -2.08
CA SER A 73 10.11 3.28 -2.96
C SER A 73 9.92 2.77 -4.38
N GLN A 74 9.23 1.64 -4.55
CA GLN A 74 8.97 1.05 -5.85
C GLN A 74 7.70 0.21 -5.80
N GLY A 75 7.04 0.07 -6.96
CA GLY A 75 5.97 -0.91 -7.13
C GLY A 75 6.12 -1.65 -8.46
N SER A 76 5.53 -2.83 -8.51
CA SER A 76 5.38 -3.60 -9.74
C SER A 76 4.02 -4.27 -9.78
N PHE A 77 3.55 -4.55 -10.99
CA PHE A 77 2.30 -5.26 -11.21
C PHE A 77 2.36 -6.15 -12.44
N ILE A 78 1.43 -7.09 -12.52
CA ILE A 78 1.13 -7.89 -13.70
C ILE A 78 -0.28 -7.50 -14.13
N THR A 79 -0.44 -7.10 -15.39
CA THR A 79 -1.76 -6.84 -15.99
C THR A 79 -2.61 -8.11 -16.03
N GLY A 80 -3.93 -7.96 -15.99
CA GLY A 80 -4.85 -9.09 -16.07
C GLY A 80 -4.79 -9.87 -17.39
N GLY A 81 -5.52 -10.99 -17.44
CA GLY A 81 -5.58 -11.88 -18.59
C GLY A 81 -6.38 -11.37 -19.79
N VAL A 82 -6.98 -10.17 -19.70
CA VAL A 82 -7.73 -9.52 -20.77
C VAL A 82 -7.01 -8.24 -21.16
N ALA A 83 -6.66 -8.10 -22.45
CA ALA A 83 -6.08 -6.87 -22.97
C ALA A 83 -7.07 -5.71 -22.78
N GLN A 84 -6.63 -4.63 -22.14
CA GLN A 84 -7.46 -3.43 -21.96
C GLN A 84 -7.05 -2.35 -22.95
N VAL A 85 -7.97 -1.44 -23.26
CA VAL A 85 -7.72 -0.39 -24.25
C VAL A 85 -6.69 0.60 -23.67
N GLY A 86 -5.85 1.20 -24.52
CA GLY A 86 -4.85 2.20 -24.09
C GLY A 86 -5.42 3.34 -23.25
N THR A 87 -6.66 3.74 -23.52
CA THR A 87 -7.43 4.73 -22.76
C THR A 87 -7.77 4.29 -21.34
N ASP A 88 -7.84 2.97 -21.12
CA ASP A 88 -8.20 2.38 -19.84
C ASP A 88 -7.04 2.46 -18.84
N PHE A 89 -5.81 2.40 -19.34
CA PHE A 89 -4.58 2.55 -18.58
C PHE A 89 -4.07 4.00 -18.54
N GLY A 90 -4.14 4.72 -19.66
CA GLY A 90 -3.57 6.06 -19.81
C GLY A 90 -4.29 7.21 -19.07
N GLY A 91 -5.47 6.97 -18.51
CA GLY A 91 -6.31 8.03 -17.90
C GLY A 91 -6.41 8.02 -16.37
N GLY A 92 -6.04 6.95 -15.69
CA GLY A 92 -6.30 6.80 -14.25
C GLY A 92 -5.07 7.10 -13.41
N ILE A 93 -5.02 8.25 -12.75
CA ILE A 93 -4.15 8.40 -11.57
C ILE A 93 -4.76 7.54 -10.48
N ILE A 94 -4.00 6.54 -10.01
CA ILE A 94 -4.39 5.75 -8.86
C ILE A 94 -3.73 6.36 -7.64
N SER A 95 -4.54 6.76 -6.66
CA SER A 95 -4.00 7.05 -5.34
C SER A 95 -4.16 5.82 -4.46
N ILE A 96 -3.06 5.40 -3.82
CA ILE A 96 -3.12 4.47 -2.71
C ILE A 96 -3.24 5.27 -1.44
N ARG A 97 -4.16 4.86 -0.58
CA ARG A 97 -4.31 5.38 0.77
C ARG A 97 -3.92 4.30 1.75
N LEU A 98 -3.05 4.65 2.69
CA LEU A 98 -2.69 3.77 3.80
C LEU A 98 -3.64 4.06 4.97
N GLN A 99 -4.13 3.00 5.61
CA GLN A 99 -4.91 3.07 6.84
C GLN A 99 -4.30 2.12 7.87
N GLY A 100 -4.43 2.50 9.15
CA GLY A 100 -3.87 1.76 10.28
C GLY A 100 -2.53 2.31 10.79
N CYS A 101 -1.97 1.66 11.80
CA CYS A 101 -0.72 2.03 12.48
C CYS A 101 -0.71 3.46 13.08
N GLU A 102 -1.84 3.97 13.59
CA GLU A 102 -1.93 5.28 14.27
C GLU A 102 -1.25 6.41 13.46
N LEU A 103 -1.85 6.79 12.32
CA LEU A 103 -1.22 7.72 11.40
C LEU A 103 -1.12 9.12 12.00
N VAL A 104 0.05 9.73 11.81
CA VAL A 104 0.30 11.12 12.21
C VAL A 104 -0.26 12.06 11.15
N ASN A 105 -0.13 11.68 9.88
CA ASN A 105 -0.72 12.41 8.76
C ASN A 105 -2.14 11.86 8.50
N GLN A 106 -3.13 12.75 8.45
CA GLN A 106 -4.53 12.38 8.30
C GLN A 106 -5.17 13.14 7.14
N THR A 107 -6.13 12.50 6.49
CA THR A 107 -6.95 13.10 5.43
C THR A 107 -8.22 13.68 6.04
N TYR A 108 -8.54 14.93 5.69
CA TYR A 108 -9.80 15.55 6.08
C TYR A 108 -10.95 15.05 5.22
N ASN A 109 -11.95 14.42 5.84
CA ASN A 109 -13.16 13.99 5.16
C ASN A 109 -14.20 15.10 5.20
N HIS A 110 -14.42 15.76 4.05
CA HIS A 110 -15.35 16.89 3.94
C HIS A 110 -16.82 16.47 4.12
N LEU A 111 -17.18 15.21 3.86
CA LEU A 111 -18.54 14.73 4.08
C LEU A 111 -18.85 14.60 5.58
N LEU A 112 -17.87 14.12 6.36
CA LEU A 112 -18.01 13.90 7.80
C LEU A 112 -17.54 15.11 8.64
N GLY A 113 -16.85 16.07 8.03
CA GLY A 113 -16.31 17.25 8.71
C GLY A 113 -15.15 16.96 9.66
N VAL A 114 -14.51 15.79 9.55
CA VAL A 114 -13.48 15.32 10.50
C VAL A 114 -12.25 14.75 9.78
N CYS A 115 -11.10 14.79 10.45
CA CYS A 115 -9.92 14.03 10.01
C CYS A 115 -10.17 12.54 10.19
N THR A 116 -9.75 11.76 9.20
CA THR A 116 -9.81 10.29 9.21
C THR A 116 -8.40 9.72 9.27
N ASP A 117 -8.25 8.55 9.90
CA ASP A 117 -6.98 7.82 10.03
C ASP A 117 -6.58 7.16 8.69
N ILE A 118 -6.43 8.00 7.68
CA ILE A 118 -6.16 7.64 6.29
C ILE A 118 -5.15 8.66 5.76
N SER A 119 -4.03 8.19 5.21
CA SER A 119 -3.02 9.06 4.58
C SER A 119 -2.80 8.67 3.12
N PRO A 120 -2.67 9.63 2.18
CA PRO A 120 -2.20 9.32 0.84
C PRO A 120 -0.78 8.73 0.91
N ALA A 121 -0.58 7.59 0.27
CA ALA A 121 0.65 6.81 0.28
C ALA A 121 1.46 7.00 -0.99
N ALA A 122 0.79 6.97 -2.14
CA ALA A 122 1.39 7.19 -3.44
C ALA A 122 0.30 7.57 -4.44
N ALA A 123 0.67 8.36 -5.45
CA ALA A 123 -0.06 8.45 -6.70
C ALA A 123 0.78 7.81 -7.80
N PHE A 124 0.16 7.11 -8.73
CA PHE A 124 0.87 6.51 -9.86
C PHE A 124 -0.01 6.39 -11.08
N ALA A 125 0.64 6.26 -12.23
CA ALA A 125 0.00 5.95 -13.50
C ALA A 125 0.39 4.52 -13.91
N LEU A 126 -0.58 3.79 -14.46
CA LEU A 126 -0.32 2.49 -15.08
C LEU A 126 -0.20 2.72 -16.59
N SER A 127 0.93 2.35 -17.19
CA SER A 127 1.21 2.64 -18.62
C SER A 127 1.27 1.40 -19.52
N ASN A 128 0.94 0.21 -19.00
CA ASN A 128 1.02 -1.06 -19.73
C ASN A 128 -0.36 -1.69 -19.93
N THR A 129 -0.72 -1.96 -21.18
CA THR A 129 -2.01 -2.55 -21.59
C THR A 129 -1.91 -3.99 -22.09
N THR A 130 -0.68 -4.51 -22.24
CA THR A 130 -0.43 -5.86 -22.75
C THR A 130 -0.93 -6.87 -21.73
N ALA A 131 -1.72 -7.87 -22.13
CA ALA A 131 -2.25 -8.90 -21.22
C ALA A 131 -1.14 -9.75 -20.58
N ASN A 132 -1.30 -10.10 -19.30
CA ASN A 132 -0.35 -10.91 -18.53
C ASN A 132 1.11 -10.42 -18.59
N ALA A 133 1.31 -9.10 -18.71
CA ALA A 133 2.63 -8.51 -18.85
C ALA A 133 3.06 -7.85 -17.53
N PRO A 134 4.30 -8.10 -17.07
CA PRO A 134 4.86 -7.38 -15.93
C PRO A 134 5.11 -5.92 -16.29
N SER A 135 4.94 -5.04 -15.32
CA SER A 135 5.21 -3.61 -15.45
C SER A 135 5.63 -3.01 -14.11
N ILE A 136 6.33 -1.88 -14.19
CA ILE A 136 6.81 -1.12 -13.02
C ILE A 136 5.85 0.04 -12.80
N ILE A 137 5.53 0.29 -11.53
CA ILE A 137 4.71 1.42 -11.12
C ILE A 137 5.60 2.67 -11.05
N ASN A 138 5.24 3.68 -11.82
CA ASN A 138 5.89 4.99 -11.74
C ASN A 138 5.20 5.83 -10.67
N ILE A 139 5.88 6.06 -9.55
CA ILE A 139 5.36 6.83 -8.42
C ILE A 139 5.49 8.31 -8.73
N ILE A 140 4.37 9.00 -8.77
CA ILE A 140 4.25 10.41 -9.15
C ILE A 140 3.99 11.22 -7.88
N GLY A 141 4.96 12.06 -7.50
CA GLY A 141 4.83 13.00 -6.39
C GLY A 141 5.25 12.45 -5.03
N PRO A 142 5.01 13.22 -3.95
CA PRO A 142 5.40 12.84 -2.60
C PRO A 142 4.63 11.61 -2.12
N ASN A 143 5.35 10.69 -1.49
CA ASN A 143 4.89 9.35 -1.11
C ASN A 143 5.30 8.98 0.31
N LEU A 144 5.32 9.98 1.21
CA LEU A 144 5.78 9.86 2.58
C LEU A 144 4.58 9.83 3.53
N ILE A 145 4.49 8.80 4.36
CA ILE A 145 3.47 8.63 5.39
C ILE A 145 4.15 8.58 6.74
N SER A 146 3.70 9.40 7.68
CA SER A 146 4.18 9.38 9.05
C SER A 146 3.20 8.63 9.94
N PHE A 147 3.70 7.73 10.80
CA PHE A 147 2.89 6.87 11.66
C PHE A 147 3.55 6.64 13.02
N ARG A 148 2.75 6.28 14.03
CA ARG A 148 3.23 5.90 15.36
C ARG A 148 3.35 4.39 15.48
N LYS A 149 4.36 3.89 16.18
CA LYS A 149 4.42 2.44 16.43
C LYS A 149 3.20 2.00 17.27
N PRO A 150 2.58 0.85 16.96
CA PRO A 150 1.45 0.35 17.74
C PRO A 150 1.92 -0.13 19.13
N ASN A 151 1.23 0.23 20.21
CA ASN A 151 1.65 -0.14 21.57
C ASN A 151 1.67 -1.66 21.82
N ASN A 152 0.73 -2.39 21.23
CA ASN A 152 0.66 -3.86 21.31
C ASN A 152 1.65 -4.56 20.35
N GLY A 153 2.38 -3.81 19.52
CA GLY A 153 3.34 -4.28 18.52
C GLY A 153 2.75 -4.83 17.23
N PHE A 154 1.43 -4.81 17.07
CA PHE A 154 0.76 -5.28 15.87
C PHE A 154 -0.11 -4.17 15.29
N CYS A 155 -0.07 -3.98 13.97
CA CYS A 155 -1.07 -3.17 13.27
C CYS A 155 -1.54 -3.85 11.99
N ASP A 156 -2.76 -3.54 11.60
CA ASP A 156 -3.23 -3.83 10.24
C ASP A 156 -2.70 -2.75 9.31
N ILE A 157 -2.27 -3.15 8.12
CA ILE A 157 -1.89 -2.23 7.05
C ILE A 157 -2.92 -2.40 5.96
N THR A 158 -3.68 -1.35 5.66
CA THR A 158 -4.64 -1.36 4.55
C THR A 158 -4.20 -0.42 3.46
N LEU A 159 -4.14 -0.92 2.23
CA LEU A 159 -3.98 -0.12 1.02
C LEU A 159 -5.31 -0.07 0.27
N ASP A 160 -5.82 1.13 0.07
CA ASP A 160 -7.03 1.40 -0.68
C ASP A 160 -6.71 2.10 -1.99
N TRP A 161 -7.09 1.47 -3.10
CA TRP A 161 -6.83 1.91 -4.46
C TRP A 161 -8.03 2.69 -4.97
N SER A 162 -7.86 3.99 -5.21
CA SER A 162 -8.90 4.81 -5.83
C SER A 162 -8.41 5.42 -7.14
N THR A 163 -9.18 5.24 -8.20
CA THR A 163 -8.97 5.91 -9.49
C THR A 163 -9.56 7.32 -9.44
N LEU A 164 -8.74 8.31 -9.83
CA LEU A 164 -9.26 9.60 -10.27
C LEU A 164 -9.76 9.40 -11.71
N GLU A 165 -10.94 9.91 -12.00
CA GLU A 165 -11.74 9.71 -13.21
C GLU A 165 -10.93 9.69 -14.53
N SER A 166 -11.28 8.81 -15.48
CA SER A 166 -10.75 8.89 -16.84
C SER A 166 -11.62 9.81 -17.71
N ALA A 167 -11.13 10.18 -18.90
CA ALA A 167 -11.88 10.95 -19.90
C ALA A 167 -13.23 10.33 -20.33
N THR A 168 -13.50 9.06 -20.02
CA THR A 168 -14.75 8.33 -20.32
C THR A 168 -15.51 7.86 -19.06
N GLY A 169 -15.09 8.29 -17.86
CA GLY A 169 -15.72 7.95 -16.59
C GLY A 169 -14.90 6.97 -15.73
N LYS A 170 -15.56 6.24 -14.82
CA LYS A 170 -14.90 5.23 -13.97
C LYS A 170 -14.48 4.04 -14.82
N ILE A 171 -13.18 3.93 -15.11
CA ILE A 171 -12.63 2.76 -15.80
C ILE A 171 -12.14 1.74 -14.77
N ALA A 172 -12.55 0.48 -14.95
CA ALA A 172 -11.99 -0.65 -14.22
C ALA A 172 -10.69 -1.12 -14.89
N GLN A 173 -9.56 -0.95 -14.20
CA GLN A 173 -8.28 -1.53 -14.62
C GLN A 173 -8.13 -2.92 -14.02
N THR A 174 -7.79 -3.91 -14.85
CA THR A 174 -7.57 -5.28 -14.39
C THR A 174 -6.10 -5.45 -14.05
N ILE A 175 -5.79 -5.38 -12.76
CA ILE A 175 -4.48 -5.74 -12.22
C ILE A 175 -4.60 -7.15 -11.69
N GLY A 176 -3.78 -8.07 -12.21
CA GLY A 176 -3.74 -9.44 -11.69
C GLY A 176 -3.08 -9.44 -10.32
N HIS A 177 -1.81 -9.06 -10.28
CA HIS A 177 -0.97 -9.08 -9.07
C HIS A 177 -0.13 -7.83 -8.98
N TRP A 178 0.21 -7.46 -7.76
CA TRP A 178 1.10 -6.33 -7.50
C TRP A 178 1.91 -6.52 -6.21
N ALA A 179 3.00 -5.77 -6.14
CA ALA A 179 3.86 -5.67 -4.97
C ALA A 179 4.37 -4.24 -4.82
N PHE A 180 4.49 -3.78 -3.58
CA PHE A 180 5.18 -2.55 -3.22
C PHE A 180 6.36 -2.84 -2.31
N LEU A 181 7.48 -2.18 -2.62
CA LEU A 181 8.61 -2.03 -1.72
C LEU A 181 8.40 -0.76 -0.91
N CYS A 182 8.41 -0.90 0.41
CA CYS A 182 8.25 0.19 1.35
C CYS A 182 9.51 0.31 2.19
N ASP A 183 10.09 1.49 2.24
CA ASP A 183 11.18 1.82 3.14
C ASP A 183 10.63 2.54 4.36
N ILE A 184 11.08 2.12 5.54
CA ILE A 184 10.65 2.66 6.82
C ILE A 184 11.86 3.18 7.57
N PHE A 185 11.79 4.42 8.02
CA PHE A 185 12.87 5.09 8.75
C PHE A 185 12.31 5.93 9.90
N PRO A 186 13.07 6.10 10.99
CA PRO A 186 12.58 6.78 12.18
C PRO A 186 12.43 8.29 11.94
N ILE A 187 11.50 8.91 12.65
CA ILE A 187 11.51 10.36 12.89
C ILE A 187 12.45 10.60 14.07
N LEU A 188 13.55 11.31 13.84
CA LEU A 188 14.66 11.40 14.79
C LEU A 188 14.24 12.06 16.11
N GLU A 189 13.34 13.03 16.06
CA GLU A 189 12.78 13.73 17.21
C GLU A 189 11.91 12.83 18.10
N SER A 190 11.63 11.60 17.67
CA SER A 190 10.77 10.64 18.37
C SER A 190 11.55 9.59 19.18
N GLU A 191 12.86 9.76 19.33
CA GLU A 191 13.73 8.89 20.14
C GLU A 191 13.25 8.82 21.60
N ILE A 192 13.26 7.61 22.16
CA ILE A 192 12.86 7.34 23.54
C ILE A 192 14.07 7.57 24.44
N ASN A 193 13.95 8.51 25.37
CA ASN A 193 14.94 8.75 26.43
C ASN A 193 14.96 7.65 27.48
#